data_AF-A0A9D9ETH0-F1
#
_entry.id   AF-A0A9D9ETH0-F1
#
_cell.length_a   1.000
_cell.length_b   1.000
_cell.length_c   1.000
_cell.angle_alpha   90.00
_cell.angle_beta   90.00
_cell.angle_gamma   90.00
#
_symmetry.space_group_name_H-M   'P 1'
#
loop_
_entity.id
_entity.type
_entity.pdbx_description
1 polymer ?
#
loop_
_entity_poly.entity_id
_entity_poly.type
_entity_poly.pdbx_seq_one_letter_code
_entity_poly.pdbx_strand_id
1 'polypeptide(L)'
;MNIDTIVDAIKASVERYISEDLSILWSEETNTQKWNNLDTDYIQILVEDTFDVLNKAIERNLLKELPFNYISSINTGLNNLNGQIQSIKGLQPAQLRNQHHQPLNQISGLNTSIRNSGLYSLVKLGPDIPETDKLIREQLTNINARKEDLDKLTKQVKTLLSPAVADRLSTAFSKRSRHIYRQKLSWLGLLLSSIVTAIYFTSNITETIAELIQATQVNEEIEYSKNFWIIWVLRLFILFPIYYLVFFSIKQYSRERKLEEVYAHKSAIAETLPSYPELLTEKSVGDEITSMAASVIFAPAEVEEETKNSQKNYKIEDLKELLDLASKMSTKVN
;
A
#
# COMPACT_ATOMS: atom_id res chain seq x y z
N MET A 1 0.66 -48.07 28.48
CA MET A 1 1.79 -47.29 29.02
C MET A 1 1.50 -45.82 28.74
N ASN A 2 1.56 -44.94 29.75
CA ASN A 2 1.26 -43.51 29.57
C ASN A 2 2.40 -42.83 28.76
N ILE A 3 2.09 -41.83 27.93
CA ILE A 3 3.06 -41.03 27.17
C ILE A 3 4.10 -40.41 28.11
N ASP A 4 3.67 -39.86 29.25
CA ASP A 4 4.58 -39.24 30.22
C ASP A 4 5.63 -40.24 30.71
N THR A 5 5.23 -41.48 31.03
CA THR A 5 6.16 -42.53 31.48
C THR A 5 7.19 -42.87 30.41
N ILE A 6 6.80 -42.86 29.13
CA ILE A 6 7.74 -43.14 28.04
C ILE A 6 8.68 -41.95 27.83
N VAL A 7 8.17 -40.72 27.92
CA VAL A 7 8.98 -39.50 27.80
C VAL A 7 10.03 -39.43 28.92
N ASP A 8 9.66 -39.77 30.16
CA ASP A 8 10.59 -39.83 31.29
C ASP A 8 11.67 -40.90 31.08
N ALA A 9 11.30 -42.07 30.53
CA ALA A 9 12.25 -43.13 30.19
C ALA A 9 13.23 -42.72 29.06
N ILE A 10 12.73 -42.01 28.04
CA ILE A 10 13.55 -41.42 26.99
C ILE A 10 14.52 -40.40 27.59
N LYS A 11 14.04 -39.49 28.44
CA LYS A 11 14.85 -38.47 29.10
C LYS A 11 16.00 -39.10 29.90
N ALA A 12 15.70 -40.07 30.76
CA ALA A 12 16.72 -40.76 31.54
C ALA A 12 17.74 -41.51 30.67
N SER A 13 17.33 -42.00 29.49
CA SER A 13 18.23 -42.67 28.55
C SER A 13 19.13 -41.68 27.82
N VAL A 14 18.59 -40.53 27.38
CA VAL A 14 19.35 -39.48 26.69
C VAL A 14 20.37 -38.84 27.63
N GLU A 15 19.97 -38.50 28.87
CA GLU A 15 20.89 -37.96 29.90
C GLU A 15 22.07 -38.91 30.18
N ARG A 16 21.80 -40.22 30.17
CA ARG A 16 22.85 -41.24 30.29
C ARG A 16 23.82 -41.19 29.11
N TYR A 17 23.34 -41.17 27.88
CA TYR A 17 24.24 -41.19 26.71
C TYR A 17 25.02 -39.89 26.51
N ILE A 18 24.48 -38.76 26.95
CA ILE A 18 25.21 -37.48 26.94
C ILE A 18 26.33 -37.46 27.98
N SER A 19 26.16 -38.16 29.10
CA SER A 19 27.16 -38.23 30.17
C SER A 19 28.18 -39.37 30.01
N GLU A 20 27.88 -40.35 29.15
CA GLU A 20 28.76 -41.48 28.87
C GLU A 20 29.75 -41.18 27.75
N ASP A 21 30.97 -41.70 27.87
CA ASP A 21 31.95 -41.69 26.78
C ASP A 21 31.56 -42.74 25.73
N LEU A 22 31.13 -42.26 24.57
CA LEU A 22 30.74 -43.08 23.42
C LEU A 22 31.85 -43.21 22.36
N SER A 23 33.06 -42.71 22.64
CA SER A 23 34.20 -42.73 21.70
C SER A 23 34.54 -44.11 21.14
N ILE A 24 34.24 -45.17 21.91
CA ILE A 24 34.36 -46.56 21.46
C ILE A 24 33.57 -46.86 20.17
N LEU A 25 32.56 -46.06 19.82
CA LEU A 25 31.77 -46.24 18.60
C LEU A 25 32.47 -45.74 17.34
N TRP A 26 33.49 -44.87 17.47
CA TRP A 26 34.23 -44.28 16.34
C TRP A 26 35.75 -44.34 16.54
N SER A 27 36.24 -45.42 17.14
CA SER A 27 37.68 -45.68 17.34
C SER A 27 38.46 -45.82 16.02
N GLU A 28 39.64 -45.22 15.95
CA GLU A 28 40.57 -45.26 14.79
C GLU A 28 41.65 -46.35 14.88
N GLU A 29 41.51 -47.29 15.80
CA GLU A 29 42.49 -48.36 15.99
C GLU A 29 42.65 -49.25 14.75
N THR A 30 43.86 -49.75 14.52
CA THR A 30 44.22 -50.49 13.29
C THR A 30 43.39 -51.75 13.03
N ASN A 31 42.73 -52.29 14.07
CA ASN A 31 41.92 -53.51 13.99
C ASN A 31 40.42 -53.23 13.77
N THR A 32 39.99 -51.96 13.79
CA THR A 32 38.58 -51.57 13.70
C THR A 32 38.13 -51.48 12.24
N GLN A 33 37.07 -52.21 11.89
CA GLN A 33 36.50 -52.20 10.54
C GLN A 33 35.59 -50.99 10.37
N LYS A 34 35.77 -50.22 9.28
CA LYS A 34 34.89 -49.10 8.94
C LYS A 34 33.44 -49.57 8.83
N TRP A 35 32.54 -48.87 9.52
CA TRP A 35 31.11 -49.09 9.41
C TRP A 35 30.57 -48.38 8.17
N ASN A 36 29.95 -49.12 7.24
CA ASN A 36 29.37 -48.60 6.00
C ASN A 36 30.32 -47.73 5.13
N ASN A 37 31.63 -47.99 5.18
CA ASN A 37 32.66 -47.15 4.52
C ASN A 37 32.63 -45.66 4.91
N LEU A 38 32.05 -45.33 6.07
CA LEU A 38 32.06 -43.97 6.61
C LEU A 38 33.35 -43.71 7.38
N ASP A 39 33.78 -42.46 7.38
CA ASP A 39 34.88 -42.00 8.23
C ASP A 39 34.40 -41.76 9.67
N THR A 40 35.34 -41.83 10.60
CA THR A 40 35.13 -41.69 12.05
C THR A 40 34.45 -40.37 12.42
N ASP A 41 34.86 -39.27 11.79
CA ASP A 41 34.24 -37.95 11.96
C ASP A 41 32.73 -37.95 11.64
N TYR A 42 32.32 -38.63 10.57
CA TYR A 42 30.90 -38.73 10.20
C TYR A 42 30.11 -39.56 11.20
N ILE A 43 30.72 -40.61 11.73
CA ILE A 43 30.11 -41.45 12.78
C ILE A 43 29.93 -40.62 14.05
N GLN A 44 30.95 -39.86 14.46
CA GLN A 44 30.85 -38.97 15.61
C GLN A 44 29.72 -37.95 15.43
N ILE A 45 29.67 -37.25 14.29
CA ILE A 45 28.60 -36.28 14.00
C ILE A 45 27.22 -36.96 14.04
N LEU A 46 27.08 -38.16 13.49
CA LEU A 46 25.83 -38.91 13.52
C LEU A 46 25.38 -39.18 14.97
N VAL A 47 26.29 -39.64 15.83
CA VAL A 47 25.97 -39.95 17.23
C VAL A 47 25.61 -38.68 17.99
N GLU A 48 26.45 -37.64 17.90
CA GLU A 48 26.27 -36.37 18.59
C GLU A 48 25.00 -35.65 18.15
N ASP A 49 24.74 -35.55 16.83
CA ASP A 49 23.55 -34.88 16.30
C ASP A 49 22.26 -35.61 16.72
N THR A 50 22.30 -36.95 16.78
CA THR A 50 21.14 -37.75 17.22
C THR A 50 20.76 -37.40 18.67
N PHE A 51 21.73 -37.34 19.57
CA PHE A 51 21.46 -37.05 20.98
C PHE A 51 21.23 -35.56 21.24
N ASP A 52 21.89 -34.65 20.52
CA ASP A 52 21.62 -33.20 20.59
C ASP A 52 20.17 -32.89 20.21
N VAL A 53 19.66 -33.51 19.14
CA VAL A 53 18.26 -33.31 18.71
C VAL A 53 17.29 -33.83 19.74
N LEU A 54 17.54 -35.02 20.30
CA LEU A 54 16.71 -35.57 21.38
C LEU A 54 16.75 -34.72 22.65
N ASN A 55 17.91 -34.21 23.04
CA ASN A 55 18.06 -33.37 24.21
C ASN A 55 17.27 -32.06 24.08
N LYS A 56 17.44 -31.36 22.95
CA LYS A 56 16.69 -30.14 22.67
C LYS A 56 15.18 -30.39 22.57
N ALA A 57 14.78 -31.55 22.03
CA ALA A 57 13.37 -31.95 22.03
C ALA A 57 12.80 -32.17 23.43
N ILE A 58 13.60 -32.70 24.37
CA ILE A 58 13.23 -32.85 25.78
C ILE A 58 13.11 -31.48 26.44
N GLU A 59 14.10 -30.60 26.27
CA GLU A 59 14.12 -29.24 26.84
C GLU A 59 12.92 -28.42 26.38
N ARG A 60 12.55 -28.53 25.10
CA ARG A 60 11.40 -27.85 24.50
C ARG A 60 10.07 -28.60 24.72
N ASN A 61 10.07 -29.72 25.45
CA ASN A 61 8.90 -30.57 25.72
C ASN A 61 8.17 -31.08 24.45
N LEU A 62 8.86 -31.12 23.31
CA LEU A 62 8.30 -31.49 22.01
C LEU A 62 7.98 -32.98 21.90
N LEU A 63 8.62 -33.82 22.73
CA LEU A 63 8.36 -35.25 22.73
C LEU A 63 6.89 -35.59 23.07
N LYS A 64 6.19 -34.75 23.84
CA LYS A 64 4.78 -34.97 24.19
C LYS A 64 3.82 -34.70 23.03
N GLU A 65 4.26 -33.93 22.04
CA GLU A 65 3.47 -33.57 20.86
C GLU A 65 3.55 -34.64 19.77
N LEU A 66 4.49 -35.58 19.88
CA LEU A 66 4.67 -36.63 18.90
C LEU A 66 3.57 -37.71 18.98
N PRO A 67 3.16 -38.28 17.84
CA PRO A 67 2.32 -39.47 17.83
C PRO A 67 2.95 -40.62 18.64
N PHE A 68 2.12 -41.36 19.39
CA PHE A 68 2.57 -42.41 20.32
C PHE A 68 3.50 -43.45 19.68
N ASN A 69 3.26 -43.82 18.43
CA ASN A 69 4.10 -44.77 17.69
C ASN A 69 5.55 -44.28 17.52
N TYR A 70 5.77 -42.98 17.30
CA TYR A 70 7.12 -42.42 17.18
C TYR A 70 7.82 -42.39 18.54
N ILE A 71 7.13 -41.95 19.59
CA ILE A 71 7.67 -41.95 20.96
C ILE A 71 8.04 -43.38 21.38
N SER A 72 7.16 -44.34 21.10
CA SER A 72 7.40 -45.75 21.40
C SER A 72 8.59 -46.33 20.60
N SER A 73 8.72 -45.95 19.32
CA SER A 73 9.86 -46.34 18.48
C SER A 73 11.18 -45.79 19.00
N ILE A 74 11.22 -44.50 19.37
CA ILE A 74 12.41 -43.86 19.95
C ILE A 74 12.79 -44.54 21.26
N ASN A 75 11.84 -44.76 22.17
CA ASN A 75 12.10 -45.44 23.44
C ASN A 75 12.62 -46.87 23.23
N THR A 76 12.01 -47.62 22.31
CA THR A 76 12.46 -48.99 21.99
C THR A 76 13.87 -48.99 21.43
N GLY A 77 14.18 -48.07 20.51
CA GLY A 77 15.52 -47.91 19.94
C GLY A 77 16.57 -47.55 21.00
N LEU A 78 16.25 -46.67 21.95
CA LEU A 78 17.16 -46.30 23.04
C LEU A 78 17.41 -47.47 24.02
N ASN A 79 16.38 -48.26 24.32
CA ASN A 79 16.51 -49.46 25.14
C ASN A 79 17.36 -50.54 24.45
N ASN A 80 17.13 -50.76 23.15
CA ASN A 80 17.93 -51.68 22.35
C ASN A 80 19.39 -51.22 22.28
N LEU A 81 19.62 -49.93 22.03
CA LEU A 81 20.94 -49.32 22.02
C LEU A 81 21.66 -49.55 23.35
N ASN A 82 20.95 -49.44 24.48
CA ASN A 82 21.56 -49.64 25.80
C ASN A 82 22.09 -51.06 25.92
N GLY A 83 21.28 -52.07 25.54
CA GLY A 83 21.72 -53.46 25.53
C GLY A 83 22.96 -53.68 24.65
N GLN A 84 23.01 -53.06 23.47
CA GLN A 84 24.15 -53.18 22.55
C GLN A 84 25.40 -52.47 23.06
N ILE A 85 25.28 -51.26 23.63
CA ILE A 85 26.42 -50.50 24.17
C ILE A 85 27.02 -51.23 25.38
N GLN A 86 26.21 -51.80 26.27
CA GLN A 86 26.73 -52.55 27.42
C GLN A 86 27.58 -53.76 26.99
N SER A 87 27.28 -54.37 25.83
CA SER A 87 28.06 -55.49 25.30
C SER A 87 29.47 -55.11 24.83
N ILE A 88 29.71 -53.83 24.52
CA ILE A 88 31.00 -53.34 24.03
C ILE A 88 31.78 -52.51 25.04
N LYS A 89 31.13 -51.97 26.08
CA LYS A 89 31.76 -51.10 27.11
C LYS A 89 32.95 -51.74 27.83
N GLY A 90 32.98 -53.06 27.96
CA GLY A 90 34.09 -53.78 28.59
C GLY A 90 35.23 -54.16 27.64
N LEU A 91 35.10 -53.89 26.34
CA LEU A 91 36.09 -54.26 25.35
C LEU A 91 37.19 -53.20 25.29
N GLN A 92 38.43 -53.66 25.23
CA GLN A 92 39.54 -52.79 24.89
C GLN A 92 39.44 -52.37 23.41
N PRO A 93 39.88 -51.15 23.04
CA PRO A 93 39.84 -50.69 21.65
C PRO A 93 40.49 -51.67 20.65
N ALA A 94 41.57 -52.34 21.06
CA ALA A 94 42.25 -53.36 20.25
C ALA A 94 41.39 -54.63 19.96
N GLN A 95 40.35 -54.88 20.77
CA GLN A 95 39.40 -56.00 20.62
C GLN A 95 38.17 -55.61 19.77
N LEU A 96 38.04 -54.32 19.44
CA LEU A 96 36.92 -53.76 18.70
C LEU A 96 37.15 -53.92 17.19
N ARG A 97 36.67 -55.03 16.64
CA ARG A 97 36.73 -55.31 15.21
C ARG A 97 35.49 -54.82 14.47
N ASN A 98 34.33 -55.41 14.77
CA ASN A 98 33.04 -55.07 14.15
C ASN A 98 31.88 -55.00 15.16
N GLN A 99 32.17 -55.13 16.46
CA GLN A 99 31.18 -55.15 17.52
C GLN A 99 30.46 -53.79 17.68
N HIS A 100 31.09 -52.68 17.29
CA HIS A 100 30.49 -51.34 17.26
C HIS A 100 29.43 -51.17 16.17
N HIS A 101 29.39 -52.04 15.14
CA HIS A 101 28.43 -51.90 14.02
C HIS A 101 26.98 -52.05 14.48
N GLN A 102 26.70 -52.92 15.44
CA GLN A 102 25.34 -53.14 15.94
C GLN A 102 24.79 -51.91 16.69
N PRO A 103 25.51 -51.34 17.69
CA PRO A 103 25.15 -50.04 18.26
C PRO A 103 24.96 -48.94 17.21
N LEU A 104 25.86 -48.83 16.22
CA LEU A 104 25.75 -47.83 15.17
C LEU A 104 24.52 -48.00 14.29
N ASN A 105 24.15 -49.24 13.96
CA ASN A 105 22.90 -49.52 13.25
C ASN A 105 21.67 -49.06 14.07
N GLN A 106 21.70 -49.23 15.40
CA GLN A 106 20.63 -48.74 16.27
C GLN A 106 20.56 -47.21 16.30
N ILE A 107 21.72 -46.53 16.38
CA ILE A 107 21.78 -45.06 16.33
C ILE A 107 21.29 -44.53 14.98
N SER A 108 21.70 -45.15 13.87
CA SER A 108 21.21 -44.81 12.54
C SER A 108 19.69 -44.99 12.41
N GLY A 109 19.15 -46.07 12.97
CA GLY A 109 17.71 -46.31 13.05
C GLY A 109 16.99 -45.25 13.88
N LEU A 110 17.54 -44.89 15.04
CA LEU A 110 17.02 -43.82 15.91
C LEU A 110 17.00 -42.47 15.18
N ASN A 111 18.11 -42.09 14.54
CA ASN A 111 18.20 -40.85 13.77
C ASN A 111 17.14 -40.81 12.65
N THR A 112 16.93 -41.94 11.98
CA THR A 112 15.88 -42.06 10.95
C THR A 112 14.48 -41.87 11.55
N SER A 113 14.18 -42.48 12.70
CA SER A 113 12.91 -42.28 13.40
C SER A 113 12.70 -40.83 13.85
N ILE A 114 13.75 -40.15 14.33
CA ILE A 114 13.73 -38.73 14.73
C ILE A 114 13.48 -37.80 13.54
N ARG A 115 14.07 -38.10 12.39
CA ARG A 115 13.86 -37.33 11.16
C ARG A 115 12.45 -37.55 10.61
N ASN A 116 12.00 -38.78 10.57
CA ASN A 116 10.66 -39.14 10.07
C ASN A 116 9.52 -38.65 10.97
N SER A 117 9.77 -38.46 12.27
CA SER A 117 8.78 -37.91 13.18
C SER A 117 8.59 -36.39 13.03
N GLY A 118 9.43 -35.71 12.25
CA GLY A 118 9.44 -34.25 12.13
C GLY A 118 10.13 -33.53 13.30
N LEU A 119 10.64 -34.27 14.29
CA LEU A 119 11.31 -33.70 15.45
C LEU A 119 12.59 -32.96 15.05
N TYR A 120 13.34 -33.50 14.09
CA TYR A 120 14.53 -32.85 13.54
C TYR A 120 14.23 -31.45 13.00
N SER A 121 13.15 -31.30 12.22
CA SER A 121 12.75 -29.99 11.69
C SER A 121 12.33 -29.04 12.80
N LEU A 122 11.56 -29.49 13.80
CA LEU A 122 11.12 -28.63 14.90
C LEU A 122 12.30 -28.15 15.77
N VAL A 123 13.33 -28.97 15.92
CA VAL A 123 14.48 -28.66 16.75
C VAL A 123 15.52 -27.81 16.02
N LYS A 124 15.92 -28.21 14.79
CA LYS A 124 17.03 -27.59 14.04
C LYS A 124 16.58 -26.52 13.05
N LEU A 125 15.35 -26.59 12.56
CA LEU A 125 14.82 -25.71 11.50
C LEU A 125 13.65 -24.83 11.99
N GLY A 126 13.06 -25.13 13.15
CA GLY A 126 11.99 -24.35 13.74
C GLY A 126 12.50 -23.01 14.29
N PRO A 127 11.73 -21.91 14.17
CA PRO A 127 12.08 -20.64 14.79
C PRO A 127 12.16 -20.81 16.31
N ASP A 128 13.15 -20.18 16.94
CA ASP A 128 13.34 -20.25 18.38
C ASP A 128 12.12 -19.60 19.06
N ILE A 129 11.25 -20.44 19.63
CA ILE A 129 9.98 -20.08 20.27
C ILE A 129 10.07 -18.82 21.18
N PRO A 130 11.17 -18.59 21.95
CA PRO A 130 11.30 -17.41 22.80
C PRO A 130 11.36 -16.08 22.03
N GLU A 131 11.97 -16.06 20.84
CA GLU A 131 12.12 -14.84 20.04
C GLU A 131 10.79 -14.47 19.37
N THR A 132 10.04 -15.47 18.88
CA THR A 132 8.69 -15.26 18.37
C THR A 132 7.71 -14.77 19.44
N ASP A 133 7.77 -15.27 20.69
CA ASP A 133 6.88 -14.80 21.76
C ASP A 133 7.19 -13.33 22.14
N LYS A 134 8.49 -12.95 22.11
CA LYS A 134 8.92 -11.56 22.29
C LYS A 134 8.41 -10.64 21.17
N LEU A 135 8.57 -11.05 19.91
CA LEU A 135 8.05 -10.31 18.75
C LEU A 135 6.54 -10.18 18.79
N ILE A 136 5.81 -11.23 19.17
CA ILE A 136 4.34 -11.19 19.32
C ILE A 136 3.94 -10.20 20.41
N ARG A 137 4.59 -10.22 21.58
CA ARG A 137 4.29 -9.26 22.66
C ARG A 137 4.60 -7.82 22.27
N GLU A 138 5.69 -7.60 21.55
CA GLU A 138 6.06 -6.27 21.02
C GLU A 138 5.05 -5.78 19.97
N GLN A 139 4.60 -6.66 19.07
CA GLN A 139 3.53 -6.31 18.14
C GLN A 139 2.20 -6.06 18.83
N LEU A 140 1.86 -6.84 19.86
CA LEU A 140 0.60 -6.71 20.59
C LEU A 140 0.54 -5.43 21.43
N THR A 141 1.67 -5.03 22.03
CA THR A 141 1.81 -3.73 22.71
C THR A 141 1.74 -2.57 21.72
N ASN A 142 2.40 -2.67 20.56
CA ASN A 142 2.27 -1.69 19.48
C ASN A 142 0.85 -1.56 18.94
N ILE A 143 0.13 -2.68 18.78
CA ILE A 143 -1.27 -2.70 18.34
C ILE A 143 -2.18 -2.04 19.38
N ASN A 144 -1.98 -2.34 20.67
CA ASN A 144 -2.75 -1.72 21.74
C ASN A 144 -2.51 -0.20 21.84
N ALA A 145 -1.25 0.25 21.68
CA ALA A 145 -0.93 1.67 21.63
C ALA A 145 -1.61 2.37 20.43
N ARG A 146 -1.54 1.76 19.23
CA ARG A 146 -2.23 2.28 18.04
C ARG A 146 -3.74 2.32 18.19
N LYS A 147 -4.33 1.34 18.89
CA LYS A 147 -5.77 1.34 19.19
C LYS A 147 -6.16 2.50 20.11
N GLU A 148 -5.35 2.78 21.12
CA GLU A 148 -5.58 3.92 22.02
C GLU A 148 -5.48 5.27 21.27
N ASP A 149 -4.49 5.40 20.37
CA ASP A 149 -4.34 6.59 19.53
C ASP A 149 -5.52 6.75 18.56
N LEU A 150 -6.02 5.65 17.98
CA LEU A 150 -7.23 5.67 17.16
C LEU A 150 -8.45 6.11 17.96
N ASP A 151 -8.67 5.58 19.17
CA ASP A 151 -9.80 6.00 20.01
C ASP A 151 -9.70 7.49 20.42
N LYS A 152 -8.48 8.02 20.64
CA LYS A 152 -8.24 9.46 20.87
C LYS A 152 -8.58 10.28 19.63
N LEU A 153 -8.10 9.88 18.44
CA LEU A 153 -8.39 10.54 17.17
C LEU A 153 -9.88 10.54 16.86
N THR A 154 -10.57 9.41 17.01
CA THR A 154 -12.03 9.31 16.82
C THR A 154 -12.78 10.22 17.79
N LYS A 155 -12.37 10.32 19.06
CA LYS A 155 -12.95 11.28 20.01
C LYS A 155 -12.72 12.73 19.57
N GLN A 156 -11.50 13.08 19.15
CA GLN A 156 -11.19 14.42 18.65
C GLN A 156 -12.04 14.77 17.42
N VAL A 157 -12.14 13.85 16.45
CA VAL A 157 -13.00 14.00 15.28
C VAL A 157 -14.46 14.18 15.69
N LYS A 158 -14.99 13.36 16.60
CA LYS A 158 -16.37 13.49 17.10
C LYS A 158 -16.62 14.81 17.83
N THR A 159 -15.64 15.32 18.58
CA THR A 159 -15.72 16.63 19.22
C THR A 159 -15.68 17.77 18.19
N LEU A 160 -14.81 17.68 17.19
CA LEU A 160 -14.70 18.64 16.08
C LEU A 160 -15.90 18.58 15.13
N LEU A 161 -16.58 17.44 15.04
CA LEU A 161 -17.82 17.25 14.29
C LEU A 161 -19.07 17.34 15.16
N SER A 162 -18.94 17.86 16.39
CA SER A 162 -20.09 18.09 17.24
C SER A 162 -21.13 18.93 16.46
N PRO A 163 -22.44 18.71 16.70
CA PRO A 163 -23.50 19.40 15.96
C PRO A 163 -23.33 20.93 15.92
N ALA A 164 -22.73 21.51 16.95
CA ALA A 164 -22.42 22.94 17.03
C ALA A 164 -21.34 23.41 16.02
N VAL A 165 -20.36 22.58 15.67
CA VAL A 165 -19.34 22.92 14.65
C VAL A 165 -19.87 22.66 13.26
N ALA A 166 -20.62 21.58 13.05
CA ALA A 166 -21.28 21.28 11.79
C ALA A 166 -22.29 22.38 11.39
N ASP A 167 -23.07 22.88 12.36
CA ASP A 167 -24.00 23.99 12.15
C ASP A 167 -23.28 25.30 11.79
N ARG A 168 -22.18 25.64 12.49
CA ARG A 168 -21.34 26.80 12.17
C ARG A 168 -20.67 26.68 10.80
N LEU A 169 -20.21 25.48 10.45
CA LEU A 169 -19.52 25.21 9.19
C LEU A 169 -20.50 25.24 8.00
N SER A 170 -21.67 24.60 8.14
CA SER A 170 -22.75 24.69 7.15
C SER A 170 -23.23 26.13 6.98
N THR A 171 -23.43 26.86 8.08
CA THR A 171 -23.79 28.29 8.02
C THR A 171 -22.73 29.13 7.31
N ALA A 172 -21.44 28.86 7.56
CA ALA A 172 -20.34 29.56 6.89
C ALA A 172 -20.29 29.25 5.38
N PHE A 173 -20.48 28.00 4.97
CA PHE A 173 -20.53 27.62 3.56
C PHE A 173 -21.78 28.15 2.86
N SER A 174 -22.94 28.07 3.49
CA SER A 174 -24.20 28.65 3.00
C SER A 174 -24.09 30.17 2.83
N LYS A 175 -23.50 30.87 3.81
CA LYS A 175 -23.24 32.32 3.73
C LYS A 175 -22.29 32.66 2.57
N ARG A 176 -21.23 31.87 2.36
CA ARG A 176 -20.27 32.05 1.25
C ARG A 176 -20.92 31.75 -0.11
N SER A 177 -21.68 30.67 -0.22
CA SER A 177 -22.47 30.33 -1.41
C SER A 177 -23.43 31.48 -1.77
N ARG A 178 -24.12 32.06 -0.78
CA ARG A 178 -25.01 33.21 -0.99
C ARG A 178 -24.28 34.48 -1.43
N HIS A 179 -23.05 34.71 -0.95
CA HIS A 179 -22.21 35.81 -1.42
C HIS A 179 -21.81 35.61 -2.88
N ILE A 180 -21.36 34.40 -3.24
CA ILE A 180 -21.00 34.02 -4.61
C ILE A 180 -22.22 34.11 -5.53
N TYR A 181 -23.42 33.74 -5.07
CA TYR A 181 -24.65 33.93 -5.83
C TYR A 181 -24.91 35.40 -6.17
N ARG A 182 -24.69 36.31 -5.22
CA ARG A 182 -24.81 37.77 -5.47
C ARG A 182 -23.75 38.24 -6.46
N GLN A 183 -22.50 37.78 -6.33
CA GLN A 183 -21.44 38.11 -7.28
C GLN A 183 -21.72 37.56 -8.69
N LYS A 184 -22.20 36.33 -8.81
CA LYS A 184 -22.68 35.73 -10.07
C LYS A 184 -23.77 36.59 -10.70
N LEU A 185 -24.74 37.06 -9.90
CA LEU A 185 -25.80 37.94 -10.38
C LEU A 185 -25.26 39.30 -10.84
N SER A 186 -24.27 39.86 -10.13
CA SER A 186 -23.55 41.07 -10.56
C SER A 186 -22.81 40.86 -11.90
N TRP A 187 -22.14 39.73 -12.09
CA TRP A 187 -21.46 39.39 -13.36
C TRP A 187 -22.45 39.15 -14.50
N LEU A 188 -23.61 38.55 -14.23
CA LEU A 188 -24.70 38.43 -15.21
C LEU A 188 -25.22 39.80 -15.62
N GLY A 189 -25.44 40.70 -14.66
CA GLY A 189 -25.84 42.08 -14.93
C GLY A 189 -24.80 42.83 -15.77
N LEU A 190 -23.52 42.66 -15.45
CA LEU A 190 -22.40 43.26 -16.20
C LEU A 190 -22.30 42.68 -17.63
N LEU A 191 -22.54 41.39 -17.80
CA LEU A 191 -22.61 40.76 -19.12
C LEU A 191 -23.76 41.33 -19.95
N LEU A 192 -24.98 41.42 -19.39
CA LEU A 192 -26.12 42.01 -20.07
C LEU A 192 -25.87 43.48 -20.43
N SER A 193 -25.32 44.27 -19.50
CA SER A 193 -25.00 45.67 -19.80
C SER A 193 -23.95 45.79 -20.89
N SER A 194 -22.90 44.96 -20.87
CA SER A 194 -21.85 44.96 -21.90
C SER A 194 -22.37 44.59 -23.28
N ILE A 195 -23.33 43.66 -23.37
CA ILE A 195 -23.99 43.30 -24.64
C ILE A 195 -24.81 44.49 -25.18
N VAL A 196 -25.59 45.14 -24.31
CA VAL A 196 -26.37 46.34 -24.69
C VAL A 196 -25.43 47.47 -25.14
N THR A 197 -24.35 47.71 -24.42
CA THR A 197 -23.31 48.68 -24.79
C THR A 197 -22.67 48.30 -26.12
N ALA A 198 -22.33 47.03 -26.35
CA ALA A 198 -21.77 46.57 -27.62
C ALA A 198 -22.71 46.85 -28.79
N ILE A 199 -24.01 46.57 -28.64
CA ILE A 199 -25.02 46.85 -29.68
C ILE A 199 -25.11 48.36 -29.94
N TYR A 200 -25.21 49.18 -28.89
CA TYR A 200 -25.32 50.63 -29.00
C TYR A 200 -24.10 51.24 -29.73
N PHE A 201 -22.89 50.87 -29.31
CA PHE A 201 -21.65 51.35 -29.93
C PHE A 201 -21.49 50.81 -31.36
N THR A 202 -21.89 49.57 -31.63
CA THR A 202 -21.84 48.99 -32.97
C THR A 202 -22.68 49.77 -33.97
N SER A 203 -23.84 50.31 -33.55
CA SER A 203 -24.68 51.19 -34.36
C SER A 203 -24.09 52.58 -34.51
N ASN A 204 -23.68 53.23 -33.43
CA ASN A 204 -23.24 54.63 -33.44
C ASN A 204 -21.84 54.84 -34.07
N ILE A 205 -20.89 53.92 -33.84
CA ILE A 205 -19.52 54.01 -34.38
C ILE A 205 -19.49 54.07 -35.91
N THR A 206 -20.47 53.46 -36.59
CA THR A 206 -20.53 53.47 -38.06
C THR A 206 -20.75 54.88 -38.59
N GLU A 207 -21.59 55.67 -37.92
CA GLU A 207 -21.86 57.07 -38.25
C GLU A 207 -20.66 57.94 -37.87
N THR A 208 -20.09 57.76 -36.68
CA THR A 208 -18.94 58.55 -36.21
C THR A 208 -17.69 58.36 -37.07
N ILE A 209 -17.38 57.12 -37.49
CA ILE A 209 -16.23 56.86 -38.38
C ILE A 209 -16.48 57.45 -39.78
N ALA A 210 -17.71 57.39 -40.29
CA ALA A 210 -18.05 58.00 -41.57
C ALA A 210 -17.93 59.53 -41.55
N GLU A 211 -18.34 60.18 -40.46
CA GLU A 211 -18.19 61.62 -40.25
C GLU A 211 -16.71 62.03 -40.08
N LEU A 212 -15.91 61.27 -39.33
CA LEU A 212 -14.49 61.57 -39.12
C LEU A 212 -13.69 61.50 -40.43
N ILE A 213 -14.03 60.57 -41.32
CA ILE A 213 -13.41 60.40 -42.63
C ILE A 213 -13.83 61.54 -43.58
N GLN A 214 -15.11 61.93 -43.59
CA GLN A 214 -15.60 63.06 -44.39
C GLN A 214 -15.00 64.41 -43.95
N ALA A 215 -14.85 64.65 -42.63
CA ALA A 215 -14.25 65.88 -42.10
C ALA A 215 -12.75 66.04 -42.46
N THR A 216 -12.08 64.95 -42.84
CA THR A 216 -10.64 64.94 -43.16
C THR A 216 -10.36 65.15 -44.66
N GLN A 217 -11.37 65.03 -45.54
CA GLN A 217 -11.23 65.24 -46.99
C GLN A 217 -11.89 66.56 -47.43
N VAL A 218 -11.13 67.66 -47.38
CA VAL A 218 -11.60 68.99 -47.85
C VAL A 218 -11.46 69.20 -49.35
N ASN A 219 -10.74 68.36 -50.12
CA ASN A 219 -10.72 68.47 -51.59
C ASN A 219 -10.36 67.11 -52.21
N GLU A 220 -11.36 66.40 -52.73
CA GLU A 220 -11.33 65.54 -53.93
C GLU A 220 -12.49 64.53 -53.87
N GLU A 221 -13.08 64.24 -55.03
CA GLU A 221 -14.28 63.44 -55.20
C GLU A 221 -14.18 62.06 -54.52
N ILE A 222 -15.19 61.74 -53.72
CA ILE A 222 -15.18 60.61 -52.79
C ILE A 222 -15.36 59.29 -53.55
N GLU A 223 -14.29 58.53 -53.76
CA GLU A 223 -14.38 57.09 -54.10
C GLU A 223 -14.82 56.29 -52.86
N TYR A 224 -16.13 56.23 -52.62
CA TYR A 224 -16.76 55.50 -51.50
C TYR A 224 -16.38 54.00 -51.43
N SER A 225 -15.85 53.40 -52.49
CA SER A 225 -15.60 51.95 -52.57
C SER A 225 -14.25 51.50 -51.99
N LYS A 226 -13.22 52.35 -51.97
CA LYS A 226 -11.85 51.92 -51.65
C LYS A 226 -11.53 51.94 -50.15
N ASN A 227 -12.30 52.65 -49.35
CA ASN A 227 -12.07 52.83 -47.91
C ASN A 227 -12.88 51.87 -47.01
N PHE A 228 -13.71 50.99 -47.60
CA PHE A 228 -14.55 50.04 -46.84
C PHE A 228 -13.72 49.17 -45.89
N TRP A 229 -12.59 48.62 -46.37
CA TRP A 229 -11.76 47.74 -45.55
C TRP A 229 -11.12 48.45 -44.35
N ILE A 230 -10.71 49.71 -44.52
CA ILE A 230 -10.12 50.53 -43.45
C ILE A 230 -11.15 50.83 -42.36
N ILE A 231 -12.39 51.15 -42.74
CA ILE A 231 -13.51 51.37 -41.81
C ILE A 231 -13.79 50.10 -40.98
N TRP A 232 -13.76 48.92 -41.61
CA TRP A 232 -13.96 47.64 -40.92
C TRP A 232 -12.84 47.30 -39.93
N VAL A 233 -11.58 47.52 -40.30
CA VAL A 233 -10.44 47.27 -39.42
C VAL A 233 -10.46 48.23 -38.22
N LEU A 234 -10.71 49.52 -38.44
CA LEU A 234 -10.80 50.51 -37.37
C LEU A 234 -11.95 50.21 -36.40
N ARG A 235 -13.11 49.77 -36.94
CA ARG A 235 -14.26 49.32 -36.16
C ARG A 235 -13.91 48.13 -35.27
N LEU A 236 -13.19 47.14 -35.80
CA LEU A 236 -12.77 45.98 -35.02
C LEU A 236 -11.83 46.37 -33.87
N PHE A 237 -10.87 47.26 -34.11
CA PHE A 237 -9.97 47.76 -33.07
C PHE A 237 -10.68 48.54 -31.96
N ILE A 238 -11.64 49.42 -32.32
CA ILE A 238 -12.40 50.21 -31.34
C ILE A 238 -13.36 49.31 -30.54
N LEU A 239 -13.97 48.31 -31.18
CA LEU A 239 -14.90 47.39 -30.51
C LEU A 239 -14.19 46.24 -29.77
N PHE A 240 -12.91 45.99 -30.05
CA PHE A 240 -12.16 44.89 -29.43
C PHE A 240 -12.21 44.89 -27.90
N PRO A 241 -11.98 46.01 -27.18
CA PRO A 241 -12.09 46.04 -25.72
C PRO A 241 -13.49 45.67 -25.21
N ILE A 242 -14.54 46.03 -25.96
CA ILE A 242 -15.93 45.73 -25.59
C ILE A 242 -16.22 44.24 -25.77
N TYR A 243 -15.81 43.64 -26.90
CA TYR A 243 -15.95 42.20 -27.10
C TYR A 243 -15.10 41.39 -26.12
N TYR A 244 -13.90 41.87 -25.79
CA TYR A 244 -13.07 41.28 -24.74
C TYR A 244 -13.78 41.30 -23.38
N LEU A 245 -14.42 42.41 -23.02
CA LEU A 245 -15.19 42.55 -21.78
C LEU A 245 -16.37 41.56 -21.73
N VAL A 246 -17.08 41.36 -22.85
CA VAL A 246 -18.13 40.32 -22.96
C VAL A 246 -17.55 38.92 -22.72
N PHE A 247 -16.47 38.56 -23.42
CA PHE A 247 -15.82 37.25 -23.27
C PHE A 247 -15.30 37.02 -21.85
N PHE A 248 -14.66 38.03 -21.26
CA PHE A 248 -14.18 38.01 -19.88
C PHE A 248 -15.33 37.78 -18.90
N SER A 249 -16.46 38.47 -19.10
CA SER A 249 -17.66 38.33 -18.26
C SER A 249 -18.28 36.95 -18.36
N ILE A 250 -18.30 36.33 -19.55
CA ILE A 250 -18.75 34.95 -19.74
C ILE A 250 -17.86 33.98 -18.93
N LYS A 251 -16.53 34.13 -19.05
CA LYS A 251 -15.56 33.29 -18.34
C LYS A 251 -15.71 33.42 -16.82
N GLN A 252 -15.84 34.65 -16.33
CA GLN A 252 -15.99 34.91 -14.91
C GLN A 252 -17.33 34.38 -14.38
N TYR A 253 -18.44 34.59 -15.11
CA TYR A 253 -19.75 34.04 -14.74
C TYR A 253 -19.73 32.50 -14.63
N SER A 254 -19.07 31.82 -15.58
CA SER A 254 -18.93 30.37 -15.55
C SER A 254 -18.13 29.88 -14.33
N ARG A 255 -17.03 30.57 -14.00
CA ARG A 255 -16.22 30.27 -12.80
C ARG A 255 -17.01 30.45 -11.52
N GLU A 256 -17.74 31.55 -11.37
CA GLU A 256 -18.56 31.84 -10.18
C GLU A 256 -19.68 30.81 -10.01
N ARG A 257 -20.32 30.36 -11.10
CA ARG A 257 -21.32 29.29 -11.06
C ARG A 257 -20.74 27.97 -10.57
N LYS A 258 -19.55 27.58 -11.06
CA LYS A 258 -18.88 26.35 -10.60
C LYS A 258 -18.52 26.43 -9.12
N LEU A 259 -18.04 27.59 -8.65
CA LEU A 259 -17.75 27.81 -7.24
C LEU A 259 -19.01 27.70 -6.37
N GLU A 260 -20.12 28.30 -6.79
CA GLU A 260 -21.41 28.19 -6.09
C GLU A 260 -21.84 26.73 -5.88
N GLU A 261 -21.75 25.91 -6.94
CA GLU A 261 -22.11 24.49 -6.89
C GLU A 261 -21.24 23.71 -5.89
N VAL A 262 -19.93 23.93 -5.92
CA VAL A 262 -18.99 23.30 -4.97
C VAL A 262 -19.28 23.69 -3.53
N TYR A 263 -19.54 24.97 -3.26
CA TYR A 263 -19.86 25.43 -1.90
C TYR A 263 -21.25 24.99 -1.43
N ALA A 264 -22.23 24.90 -2.34
CA ALA A 264 -23.55 24.35 -2.03
C ALA A 264 -23.47 22.86 -1.69
N HIS A 265 -22.71 22.07 -2.46
CA HIS A 265 -22.46 20.66 -2.19
C HIS A 265 -21.74 20.45 -0.84
N LYS A 266 -20.71 21.26 -0.55
CA LYS A 266 -20.02 21.24 0.76
C LYS A 266 -20.95 21.58 1.93
N SER A 267 -21.89 22.50 1.74
CA SER A 267 -22.89 22.86 2.76
C SER A 267 -23.83 21.70 3.05
N ALA A 268 -24.35 21.04 2.02
CA ALA A 268 -25.28 19.91 2.17
C ALA A 268 -24.61 18.70 2.88
N ILE A 269 -23.33 18.44 2.58
CA ILE A 269 -22.55 17.40 3.27
C ILE A 269 -22.31 17.78 4.73
N ALA A 270 -21.92 19.04 5.01
CA ALA A 270 -21.69 19.49 6.38
C ALA A 270 -22.95 19.42 7.26
N GLU A 271 -24.12 19.66 6.68
CA GLU A 271 -25.42 19.57 7.38
C GLU A 271 -25.82 18.14 7.72
N THR A 272 -25.47 17.17 6.87
CA THR A 272 -25.83 15.76 7.05
C THR A 272 -24.79 14.97 7.86
N LEU A 273 -23.56 15.48 7.95
CA LEU A 273 -22.41 14.84 8.62
C LEU A 273 -22.67 14.42 10.08
N PRO A 274 -23.33 15.22 10.94
CA PRO A 274 -23.60 14.83 12.33
C PRO A 274 -24.52 13.61 12.46
N SER A 275 -25.38 13.35 11.47
CA SER A 275 -26.40 12.30 11.53
C SER A 275 -25.88 10.92 11.07
N TYR A 276 -24.81 10.87 10.27
CA TYR A 276 -24.28 9.59 9.74
C TYR A 276 -23.74 8.63 10.82
N PRO A 277 -22.96 9.07 11.83
CA PRO A 277 -22.43 8.16 12.85
C PRO A 277 -23.49 7.58 13.80
N GLU A 278 -24.64 8.26 13.94
CA GLU A 278 -25.73 7.84 14.84
C GLU A 278 -26.69 6.84 14.16
N LEU A 279 -26.75 6.84 12.83
CA LEU A 279 -27.64 5.99 12.03
C LEU A 279 -27.02 4.64 11.65
N LEU A 280 -25.72 4.43 11.90
CA LEU A 280 -24.99 3.23 11.49
C LEU A 280 -24.78 2.31 12.69
N THR A 281 -25.29 1.08 12.59
CA THR A 281 -25.10 0.00 13.57
C THR A 281 -23.66 -0.49 13.65
N GLU A 282 -22.83 -0.20 12.64
CA GLU A 282 -21.44 -0.65 12.54
C GLU A 282 -20.46 0.54 12.66
N LYS A 283 -19.67 0.56 13.73
CA LYS A 283 -18.75 1.67 14.07
C LYS A 283 -17.68 1.92 13.00
N SER A 284 -17.20 0.86 12.32
CA SER A 284 -16.20 0.94 11.24
C SER A 284 -16.72 1.71 10.02
N VAL A 285 -17.95 1.43 9.60
CA VAL A 285 -18.60 2.06 8.44
C VAL A 285 -18.92 3.54 8.73
N GLY A 286 -19.30 3.86 9.97
CA GLY A 286 -19.50 5.24 10.42
C GLY A 286 -18.22 6.08 10.37
N ASP A 287 -17.09 5.51 10.81
CA ASP A 287 -15.79 6.19 10.78
C ASP A 287 -15.29 6.42 9.34
N GLU A 288 -15.51 5.46 8.43
CA GLU A 288 -15.17 5.58 7.01
C GLU A 288 -15.96 6.70 6.30
N ILE A 289 -17.29 6.73 6.49
CA ILE A 289 -18.16 7.76 5.91
C ILE A 289 -17.81 9.15 6.47
N THR A 290 -17.49 9.22 7.75
CA THR A 290 -17.08 10.47 8.40
C THR A 290 -15.76 10.99 7.81
N SER A 291 -14.80 10.10 7.56
CA SER A 291 -13.52 10.42 6.92
C SER A 291 -13.72 10.90 5.47
N MET A 292 -14.56 10.22 4.70
CA MET A 292 -14.89 10.63 3.32
C MET A 292 -15.55 12.02 3.29
N ALA A 293 -16.54 12.27 4.16
CA ALA A 293 -17.21 13.55 4.24
C ALA A 293 -16.26 14.68 4.69
N ALA A 294 -15.35 14.40 5.63
CA ALA A 294 -14.31 15.34 6.03
C ALA A 294 -13.40 15.69 4.84
N SER A 295 -12.96 14.70 4.06
CA SER A 295 -12.09 14.96 2.90
C SER A 295 -12.75 15.88 1.86
N VAL A 296 -14.05 15.72 1.57
CA VAL A 296 -14.80 16.58 0.64
C VAL A 296 -14.98 18.01 1.19
N ILE A 297 -15.26 18.14 2.48
CA ILE A 297 -15.41 19.43 3.15
C ILE A 297 -14.09 20.21 3.10
N PHE A 298 -12.95 19.55 3.37
CA PHE A 298 -11.64 20.20 3.45
C PHE A 298 -10.88 20.28 2.12
N ALA A 299 -11.32 19.61 1.05
CA ALA A 299 -10.71 19.75 -0.27
C ALA A 299 -10.77 21.20 -0.80
N PRO A 300 -9.73 21.70 -1.50
CA PRO A 300 -9.79 23.02 -2.12
C PRO A 300 -10.90 23.09 -3.18
N ALA A 301 -11.57 24.24 -3.29
CA ALA A 301 -12.67 24.42 -4.26
C ALA A 301 -12.17 24.47 -5.72
N GLU A 302 -10.90 24.81 -5.92
CA GLU A 302 -10.20 24.71 -7.20
C GLU A 302 -9.38 23.42 -7.21
N VAL A 303 -10.07 22.30 -7.42
CA VAL A 303 -9.45 21.22 -8.18
C VAL A 303 -9.76 21.57 -9.63
N GLU A 304 -8.85 22.31 -10.28
CA GLU A 304 -8.70 22.13 -11.73
C GLU A 304 -8.61 20.62 -11.95
N GLU A 305 -9.30 20.11 -12.96
CA GLU A 305 -9.23 18.71 -13.35
C GLU A 305 -7.79 18.35 -13.76
N GLU A 306 -6.88 18.19 -12.81
CA GLU A 306 -5.55 17.65 -13.09
C GLU A 306 -5.57 16.12 -13.27
N THR A 307 -6.74 15.49 -13.23
CA THR A 307 -6.89 14.07 -13.48
C THR A 307 -7.87 13.79 -14.62
N LYS A 308 -7.55 14.29 -15.83
CA LYS A 308 -7.92 13.66 -17.12
C LYS A 308 -7.30 14.29 -18.37
N ASN A 309 -6.11 14.89 -18.28
CA ASN A 309 -5.25 14.99 -19.48
C ASN A 309 -4.20 13.88 -19.40
N SER A 310 -4.61 12.70 -19.86
CA SER A 310 -3.66 11.83 -20.57
C SER A 310 -2.86 12.72 -21.50
N GLN A 311 -1.54 12.68 -21.41
CA GLN A 311 -0.67 13.26 -22.42
C GLN A 311 -1.14 12.75 -23.79
N LYS A 312 -1.99 13.52 -24.47
CA LYS A 312 -1.96 13.57 -25.93
C LYS A 312 -0.64 14.26 -26.24
N ASN A 313 0.44 13.48 -26.14
CA ASN A 313 1.59 13.64 -27.00
C ASN A 313 1.01 13.61 -28.42
N TYR A 314 0.71 14.79 -28.98
CA TYR A 314 0.74 14.93 -30.42
C TYR A 314 2.15 14.52 -30.79
N LYS A 315 2.28 13.29 -31.28
CA LYS A 315 3.58 12.73 -31.60
C LYS A 315 4.16 13.62 -32.68
N ILE A 316 5.46 13.85 -32.60
CA ILE A 316 6.22 14.55 -33.65
C ILE A 316 6.00 13.86 -35.02
N GLU A 317 5.59 12.58 -35.03
CA GLU A 317 5.02 11.89 -36.20
C GLU A 317 3.83 12.61 -36.86
N ASP A 318 2.82 13.08 -36.11
CA ASP A 318 1.62 13.71 -36.68
C ASP A 318 1.93 15.08 -37.29
N LEU A 319 2.89 15.81 -36.69
CA LEU A 319 3.41 17.06 -37.25
C LEU A 319 4.28 16.82 -38.47
N LYS A 320 5.02 15.70 -38.53
CA LYS A 320 5.76 15.28 -39.73
C LYS A 320 4.82 14.88 -40.86
N GLU A 321 3.72 14.17 -40.58
CA GLU A 321 2.73 13.83 -41.60
C GLU A 321 2.02 15.07 -42.17
N LEU A 322 1.70 16.05 -41.33
CA LEU A 322 1.14 17.33 -41.79
C LEU A 322 2.15 18.15 -42.61
N LEU A 323 3.43 18.14 -42.23
CA LEU A 323 4.49 18.81 -42.97
C LEU A 323 4.76 18.14 -44.33
N ASP A 324 4.68 16.81 -44.37
CA ASP A 324 4.87 16.01 -45.59
C ASP A 324 3.65 16.08 -46.52
N LEU A 325 2.45 16.27 -45.97
CA LEU A 325 1.24 16.62 -46.74
C LEU A 325 1.33 18.04 -47.34
N ALA A 326 1.85 19.00 -46.58
CA ALA A 326 2.06 20.36 -47.06
C ALA A 326 3.15 20.44 -48.15
N SER A 327 4.25 19.69 -48.01
CA SER A 327 5.32 19.63 -49.02
C SER A 327 4.85 18.94 -50.32
N LYS A 328 4.02 17.90 -50.21
CA LYS A 328 3.39 17.23 -51.36
C LYS A 328 2.35 18.10 -52.06
N MET A 329 1.67 19.00 -51.36
CA MET A 329 0.78 19.97 -52.00
C MET A 329 1.54 21.12 -52.67
N SER A 330 2.65 21.58 -52.09
CA SER A 330 3.48 22.63 -52.71
C SER A 330 4.23 22.15 -53.97
N THR A 331 4.53 20.86 -54.08
CA THR A 331 5.20 20.28 -55.26
C THR A 331 4.24 19.91 -56.40
N LYS A 332 2.93 20.00 -56.17
CA LYS A 332 1.89 19.76 -57.18
C LYS A 332 1.38 21.04 -57.88
N VAL A 333 2.00 22.18 -57.59
CA VAL A 333 1.66 23.51 -58.14
C VAL A 333 2.81 24.07 -59.00
N ASN A 334 3.50 23.19 -59.74
CA ASN A 334 4.33 23.56 -60.90
C ASN A 334 4.03 22.64 -62.07
#